data_AF-A0A3G2GC16-F1
#
_entry.id   AF-A0A3G2GC16-F1
#
_cell.length_a   1.000
_cell.length_b   1.000
_cell.length_c   1.000
_cell.angle_alpha   90.00
_cell.angle_beta   90.00
_cell.angle_gamma   90.00
#
_symmetry.space_group_name_H-M   'P 1'
#
loop_
_entity.id
_entity.type
_entity.pdbx_description
1 polymer ?
#
loop_
_entity_poly.entity_id
_entity_poly.type
_entity_poly.pdbx_seq_one_letter_code
_entity_poly.pdbx_strand_id
1 'polypeptide(L)'
;MKKLILGIAIISSAFVFGQKQEKPDVNAQLQASNKAAMDAYQAKNYSVAAPKFLEVYDLMKANGQDDKIYMYYAGLSYALANNVDESIKIYTDLLNSGYTGVQTQYTAKDNKTGQVATYDKNTWELLKKASSKDYSDFKSEQTKSVESDLYETLSTLLLNAKKNDEALALIEKGLAKFPNNAKLKEYQGSALYATGNTDKFLTNLKEQLAKNPNDATNWYNLGVLQAKTPATEADAIASFQKAIELAGTNAALLNNSYQNLVYTSLGDDAKAVESINALRKSDPDKATTLIEARKERFNKALPYAEKWHQTNPENMDAITTLREIYVITKNQAKAAEMKAKEAALQAKQPK
;
A
#
# COMPACT_ATOMS: atom_id res chain seq x y z
N MET A 1 -0.57 -10.37 -0.24
CA MET A 1 -0.77 -11.70 -0.87
C MET A 1 -1.27 -12.79 0.07
N LYS A 2 -0.84 -12.91 1.34
CA LYS A 2 -1.36 -13.96 2.27
C LYS A 2 -2.89 -13.91 2.53
N LYS A 3 -3.55 -12.74 2.41
CA LYS A 3 -5.01 -12.59 2.59
C LYS A 3 -5.86 -13.08 1.40
N LEU A 4 -5.27 -13.24 0.20
CA LEU A 4 -5.99 -13.64 -1.03
C LEU A 4 -6.33 -15.14 -1.10
N ILE A 5 -5.74 -15.95 -0.23
CA ILE A 5 -5.87 -17.42 -0.27
C ILE A 5 -7.25 -17.86 0.24
N LEU A 6 -7.95 -17.04 1.04
CA LEU A 6 -9.23 -17.42 1.66
C LEU A 6 -10.38 -17.61 0.65
N GLY A 7 -10.33 -16.97 -0.53
CA GLY A 7 -11.37 -17.10 -1.55
C GLY A 7 -11.36 -18.44 -2.32
N ILE A 8 -10.25 -19.17 -2.27
CA ILE A 8 -10.06 -20.42 -3.06
C ILE A 8 -10.98 -21.54 -2.56
N ALA A 9 -11.30 -21.57 -1.27
CA ALA A 9 -12.15 -22.60 -0.68
C ALA A 9 -13.60 -22.58 -1.20
N ILE A 10 -14.05 -21.45 -1.78
CA ILE A 10 -15.40 -21.31 -2.34
C ILE A 10 -15.47 -21.89 -3.76
N ILE A 11 -14.39 -21.86 -4.54
CA ILE A 11 -14.37 -22.46 -5.89
C ILE A 11 -14.32 -24.00 -5.83
N SER A 12 -13.86 -24.57 -4.71
CA SER A 12 -13.83 -26.02 -4.49
C SER A 12 -15.18 -26.65 -4.12
N SER A 13 -16.24 -25.88 -3.84
CA SER A 13 -17.57 -26.48 -3.65
C SER A 13 -18.11 -26.89 -5.02
N ALA A 14 -18.10 -28.20 -5.26
CA ALA A 14 -18.58 -28.86 -6.47
C ALA A 14 -19.90 -28.24 -6.96
N PHE A 15 -19.85 -27.62 -8.14
CA PHE A 15 -21.05 -27.24 -8.89
C PHE A 15 -21.88 -28.50 -9.16
N VAL A 16 -22.98 -28.69 -8.43
CA VAL A 16 -24.04 -29.60 -8.85
C VAL A 16 -24.90 -28.83 -9.84
N PHE A 17 -24.57 -28.92 -11.12
CA PHE A 17 -25.43 -28.39 -12.18
C PHE A 17 -26.75 -29.13 -12.14
N GLY A 18 -27.83 -28.43 -11.81
CA GLY A 18 -29.19 -28.92 -12.01
C GLY A 18 -29.34 -29.34 -13.48
N GLN A 19 -29.73 -30.59 -13.69
CA GLN A 19 -29.95 -31.21 -15.00
C GLN A 19 -31.08 -30.52 -15.77
N LYS A 20 -30.84 -29.33 -16.34
CA LYS A 20 -31.66 -28.81 -17.43
C LYS A 20 -30.87 -28.97 -18.73
N GLN A 21 -31.52 -29.63 -19.68
CA GLN A 21 -30.99 -30.24 -20.91
C GLN A 21 -30.46 -29.25 -21.96
N GLU A 22 -29.57 -28.33 -21.62
CA GLU A 22 -28.97 -27.43 -22.62
C GLU A 22 -27.45 -27.67 -22.70
N LYS A 23 -27.07 -28.46 -23.72
CA LYS A 23 -25.71 -28.73 -24.23
C LYS A 23 -24.75 -29.49 -23.29
N PRO A 24 -24.80 -30.85 -23.30
CA PRO A 24 -23.92 -31.72 -22.49
C PRO A 24 -22.41 -31.45 -22.63
N ASP A 25 -21.99 -31.00 -23.82
CA ASP A 25 -20.58 -30.79 -24.17
C ASP A 25 -19.97 -29.57 -23.47
N VAL A 26 -20.73 -28.47 -23.38
CA VAL A 26 -20.26 -27.21 -22.76
C VAL A 26 -20.05 -27.38 -21.25
N ASN A 27 -20.90 -28.18 -20.59
CA ASN A 27 -20.79 -28.41 -19.15
C ASN A 27 -19.57 -29.29 -18.80
N ALA A 28 -19.27 -30.29 -19.64
CA ALA A 28 -18.07 -31.11 -19.50
C ALA A 28 -16.79 -30.29 -19.74
N GLN A 29 -16.79 -29.43 -20.77
CA GLN A 29 -15.67 -28.53 -21.06
C GLN A 29 -15.43 -27.53 -19.93
N LEU A 30 -16.50 -26.97 -19.35
CA LEU A 30 -16.43 -26.05 -18.23
C LEU A 30 -15.80 -26.72 -16.99
N GLN A 31 -16.25 -27.93 -16.64
CA GLN A 31 -15.70 -28.70 -15.52
C GLN A 31 -14.22 -29.04 -15.74
N ALA A 32 -13.86 -29.49 -16.94
CA ALA A 32 -12.47 -29.79 -17.29
C ALA A 32 -11.57 -28.56 -17.20
N SER A 33 -12.03 -27.41 -17.72
CA SER A 33 -11.30 -26.15 -17.70
C SER A 33 -11.12 -25.62 -16.29
N ASN A 34 -12.17 -25.67 -15.46
CA ASN A 34 -12.09 -25.23 -14.07
C ASN A 34 -11.15 -26.12 -13.26
N LYS A 35 -11.22 -27.45 -13.44
CA LYS A 35 -10.29 -28.37 -12.79
C LYS A 35 -8.85 -28.07 -13.20
N ALA A 36 -8.59 -27.90 -14.49
CA ALA A 36 -7.25 -27.57 -14.99
C ALA A 36 -6.73 -26.24 -14.44
N ALA A 37 -7.58 -25.21 -14.37
CA ALA A 37 -7.22 -23.92 -13.78
C ALA A 37 -6.82 -24.06 -12.30
N MET A 38 -7.64 -24.77 -11.52
CA MET A 38 -7.43 -24.94 -10.08
C MET A 38 -6.21 -25.81 -9.77
N ASP A 39 -6.02 -26.92 -10.49
CA ASP A 39 -4.85 -27.79 -10.32
C ASP A 39 -3.57 -27.04 -10.65
N ALA A 40 -3.55 -26.29 -11.77
CA ALA A 40 -2.40 -25.47 -12.16
C ALA A 40 -2.11 -24.37 -11.14
N TYR A 41 -3.15 -23.69 -10.64
CA TYR A 41 -3.00 -22.64 -9.64
C TYR A 41 -2.44 -23.18 -8.32
N GLN A 42 -2.93 -24.33 -7.86
CA GLN A 42 -2.42 -25.02 -6.65
C GLN A 42 -0.97 -25.48 -6.82
N ALA A 43 -0.62 -25.97 -8.01
CA ALA A 43 0.74 -26.31 -8.39
C ALA A 43 1.65 -25.07 -8.60
N LYS A 44 1.13 -23.85 -8.41
CA LYS A 44 1.81 -22.57 -8.69
C LYS A 44 2.26 -22.41 -10.15
N ASN A 45 1.67 -23.18 -11.07
CA ASN A 45 1.87 -23.04 -12.50
C ASN A 45 0.92 -21.96 -13.05
N TYR A 46 1.21 -20.71 -12.69
CA TYR A 46 0.32 -19.58 -12.99
C TYR A 46 0.21 -19.28 -14.49
N SER A 47 1.24 -19.62 -15.27
CA SER A 47 1.22 -19.49 -16.73
C SER A 47 0.16 -20.38 -17.40
N VAL A 48 -0.15 -21.53 -16.80
CA VAL A 48 -1.23 -22.43 -17.25
C VAL A 48 -2.56 -22.08 -16.61
N ALA A 49 -2.55 -21.69 -15.33
CA ALA A 49 -3.78 -21.35 -14.60
C ALA A 49 -4.51 -20.14 -15.21
N ALA A 50 -3.76 -19.09 -15.57
CA ALA A 50 -4.33 -17.82 -16.02
C ALA A 50 -5.24 -17.93 -17.26
N PRO A 51 -4.80 -18.52 -18.39
CA PRO A 51 -5.67 -18.68 -19.56
C PRO A 51 -6.83 -19.64 -19.28
N LYS A 52 -6.65 -20.64 -18.41
CA LYS A 52 -7.73 -21.56 -18.03
C LYS A 52 -8.83 -20.89 -17.19
N PHE A 53 -8.48 -19.96 -16.31
CA PHE A 53 -9.49 -19.14 -15.63
C PHE A 53 -10.27 -18.24 -16.61
N LEU A 54 -9.63 -17.67 -17.63
CA LEU A 54 -10.35 -16.94 -18.68
C LEU A 54 -11.26 -17.85 -19.50
N GLU A 55 -10.80 -19.05 -19.87
CA GLU A 55 -11.64 -20.03 -20.58
C GLU A 55 -12.90 -20.37 -19.77
N VAL A 56 -12.76 -20.55 -18.45
CA VAL A 56 -13.91 -20.77 -17.56
C VAL A 56 -14.86 -19.58 -17.57
N TYR A 57 -14.33 -18.35 -17.46
CA TYR A 57 -15.15 -17.13 -17.54
C TYR A 57 -15.92 -17.05 -18.86
N ASP A 58 -15.25 -17.27 -19.99
CA ASP A 58 -15.85 -17.15 -21.32
C ASP A 58 -16.94 -18.21 -21.57
N LEU A 59 -16.71 -19.45 -21.13
CA LEU A 59 -17.70 -20.54 -21.19
C LEU A 59 -18.93 -20.22 -20.33
N MET A 60 -18.74 -19.70 -19.12
CA MET A 60 -19.85 -19.29 -18.25
C MET A 60 -20.64 -18.13 -18.85
N LYS A 61 -19.93 -17.12 -19.36
CA LYS A 61 -20.54 -15.95 -20.00
C LYS A 61 -21.35 -16.35 -21.24
N ALA A 62 -20.85 -17.27 -22.05
CA ALA A 62 -21.57 -17.82 -23.20
C ALA A 62 -22.89 -18.51 -22.81
N ASN A 63 -22.99 -19.01 -21.57
CA ASN A 63 -24.19 -19.59 -20.98
C ASN A 63 -25.01 -18.59 -20.14
N GLY A 64 -24.74 -17.29 -20.27
CA GLY A 64 -25.48 -16.23 -19.57
C GLY A 64 -25.06 -16.02 -18.11
N GLN A 65 -23.94 -16.63 -17.66
CA GLN A 65 -23.40 -16.48 -16.31
C GLN A 65 -22.16 -15.57 -16.32
N ASP A 66 -22.31 -14.31 -15.92
CA ASP A 66 -21.21 -13.33 -15.91
C ASP A 66 -20.45 -13.31 -14.56
N ASP A 67 -19.87 -14.46 -14.19
CA ASP A 67 -19.13 -14.61 -12.93
C ASP A 67 -17.67 -14.14 -13.05
N LYS A 68 -17.46 -12.85 -12.78
CA LYS A 68 -16.16 -12.18 -12.92
C LYS A 68 -15.12 -12.61 -11.88
N ILE A 69 -15.45 -13.50 -10.94
CA ILE A 69 -14.45 -14.06 -10.03
C ILE A 69 -13.34 -14.79 -10.82
N TYR A 70 -13.68 -15.43 -11.93
CA TYR A 70 -12.73 -16.10 -12.80
C TYR A 70 -11.81 -15.12 -13.53
N MET A 71 -12.33 -13.96 -13.94
CA MET A 71 -11.48 -12.86 -14.44
C MET A 71 -10.51 -12.39 -13.34
N TYR A 72 -10.97 -12.24 -12.10
CA TYR A 72 -10.10 -11.86 -10.98
C TYR A 72 -8.95 -12.87 -10.77
N TYR A 73 -9.23 -14.17 -10.79
CA TYR A 73 -8.20 -15.20 -10.66
C TYR A 73 -7.29 -15.30 -11.88
N ALA A 74 -7.81 -15.05 -13.08
CA ALA A 74 -6.99 -14.92 -14.28
C ALA A 74 -6.00 -13.75 -14.17
N GLY A 75 -6.48 -12.56 -13.81
CA GLY A 75 -5.64 -11.37 -13.62
C GLY A 75 -4.55 -11.59 -12.58
N LEU A 76 -4.89 -12.19 -11.44
CA LEU A 76 -3.93 -12.57 -10.40
C LEU A 76 -2.89 -13.56 -10.93
N SER A 77 -3.32 -14.59 -11.65
CA SER A 77 -2.44 -15.63 -12.18
C SER A 77 -1.48 -15.04 -13.23
N TYR A 78 -1.95 -14.14 -14.09
CA TYR A 78 -1.07 -13.42 -15.02
C TYR A 78 -0.03 -12.56 -14.29
N ALA A 79 -0.42 -11.84 -13.22
CA ALA A 79 0.53 -11.10 -12.40
C ALA A 79 1.60 -12.02 -11.77
N LEU A 80 1.19 -13.16 -11.21
CA LEU A 80 2.10 -14.13 -10.60
C LEU A 80 2.97 -14.87 -11.63
N ALA A 81 2.53 -14.95 -12.88
CA ALA A 81 3.31 -15.44 -14.02
C ALA A 81 4.22 -14.37 -14.63
N ASN A 82 4.30 -13.17 -14.05
CA ASN A 82 5.01 -12.00 -14.58
C ASN A 82 4.52 -11.53 -15.96
N ASN A 83 3.30 -11.90 -16.35
CA ASN A 83 2.63 -11.34 -17.52
C ASN A 83 1.83 -10.09 -17.09
N VAL A 84 2.55 -8.97 -16.97
CA VAL A 84 2.03 -7.73 -16.38
C VAL A 84 0.96 -7.08 -17.27
N ASP A 85 1.11 -7.12 -18.60
CA ASP A 85 0.20 -6.43 -19.52
C ASP A 85 -1.21 -7.05 -19.53
N GLU A 86 -1.31 -8.38 -19.64
CA GLU A 86 -2.59 -9.10 -19.53
C GLU A 86 -3.24 -8.89 -18.17
N SER A 87 -2.44 -8.88 -17.10
CA SER A 87 -2.95 -8.61 -15.75
C SER A 87 -3.53 -7.21 -15.62
N ILE A 88 -2.82 -6.18 -16.13
CA ILE A 88 -3.29 -4.79 -16.16
C ILE A 88 -4.62 -4.69 -16.89
N LYS A 89 -4.72 -5.31 -18.08
CA LYS A 89 -5.95 -5.30 -18.89
C LYS A 89 -7.13 -5.87 -18.10
N ILE A 90 -6.97 -7.07 -17.53
CA ILE A 90 -8.03 -7.75 -16.80
C ILE A 90 -8.48 -6.96 -15.56
N TYR A 91 -7.54 -6.44 -14.76
CA TYR A 91 -7.89 -5.65 -13.58
C TYR A 91 -8.52 -4.31 -13.93
N THR A 92 -8.15 -3.71 -15.07
CA THR A 92 -8.80 -2.51 -15.61
C THR A 92 -10.25 -2.82 -16.01
N ASP A 93 -10.49 -3.92 -16.72
CA ASP A 93 -11.83 -4.35 -17.12
C ASP A 93 -12.72 -4.65 -15.90
N LEU A 94 -12.17 -5.31 -14.87
CA LEU A 94 -12.87 -5.57 -13.61
C LEU A 94 -13.32 -4.26 -12.94
N LEU A 95 -12.42 -3.30 -12.76
CA LEU A 95 -12.76 -2.00 -12.16
C LEU A 95 -13.77 -1.22 -13.00
N ASN A 96 -13.61 -1.18 -14.32
CA ASN A 96 -14.55 -0.50 -15.22
C ASN A 96 -15.94 -1.13 -15.22
N SER A 97 -16.03 -2.45 -14.99
CA SER A 97 -17.31 -3.15 -14.87
C SER A 97 -18.03 -2.94 -13.53
N GLY A 98 -17.40 -2.24 -12.57
CA GLY A 98 -17.93 -2.08 -11.21
C GLY A 98 -17.83 -3.34 -10.35
N TYR A 99 -16.95 -4.29 -10.71
CA TYR A 99 -16.76 -5.52 -9.94
C TYR A 99 -16.19 -5.20 -8.55
N THR A 100 -16.92 -5.61 -7.50
CA THR A 100 -16.50 -5.47 -6.10
C THR A 100 -16.07 -6.79 -5.47
N GLY A 101 -16.29 -7.92 -6.16
CA GLY A 101 -16.11 -9.29 -5.65
C GLY A 101 -16.96 -9.65 -4.43
N VAL A 102 -17.96 -8.83 -4.10
CA VAL A 102 -18.96 -9.18 -3.08
C VAL A 102 -19.81 -10.33 -3.62
N GLN A 103 -19.87 -11.41 -2.86
CA GLN A 103 -20.67 -12.59 -3.13
C GLN A 103 -21.64 -12.83 -1.98
N THR A 104 -22.80 -13.42 -2.28
CA THR A 104 -23.72 -13.89 -1.25
C THR A 104 -23.36 -15.32 -0.87
N GLN A 105 -22.99 -15.53 0.37
CA GLN A 105 -22.71 -16.86 0.93
C GLN A 105 -23.94 -17.39 1.65
N TYR A 106 -24.39 -18.58 1.24
CA TYR A 106 -25.51 -19.28 1.88
C TYR A 106 -24.96 -20.41 2.74
N THR A 107 -25.23 -20.37 4.05
CA THR A 107 -24.75 -21.38 4.98
C THR A 107 -25.89 -22.03 5.73
N ALA A 108 -25.69 -23.30 6.11
CA ALA A 108 -26.59 -24.03 7.00
C ALA A 108 -25.78 -25.00 7.86
N LYS A 109 -26.27 -25.23 9.08
CA LYS A 109 -25.72 -26.20 10.03
C LYS A 109 -26.40 -27.54 9.85
N ASP A 110 -25.62 -28.59 9.65
CA ASP A 110 -26.11 -29.98 9.73
C ASP A 110 -26.36 -30.34 11.21
N ASN A 111 -27.57 -30.76 11.55
CA ASN A 111 -27.97 -31.05 12.93
C ASN A 111 -27.35 -32.35 13.46
N LYS A 112 -26.94 -33.28 12.59
CA LYS A 112 -26.33 -34.56 12.97
C LYS A 112 -24.86 -34.39 13.30
N THR A 113 -24.13 -33.64 12.46
CA THR A 113 -22.68 -33.46 12.61
C THR A 113 -22.31 -32.18 13.37
N GLY A 114 -23.23 -31.23 13.46
CA GLY A 114 -22.99 -29.90 14.00
C GLY A 114 -22.18 -28.99 13.09
N GLN A 115 -21.76 -29.44 11.91
CA GLN A 115 -20.93 -28.66 10.98
C GLN A 115 -21.75 -27.62 10.22
N VAL A 116 -21.17 -26.43 10.05
CA VAL A 116 -21.71 -25.39 9.17
C VAL A 116 -21.02 -25.50 7.81
N ALA A 117 -21.81 -25.65 6.75
CA ALA A 117 -21.32 -25.73 5.38
C ALA A 117 -21.92 -24.61 4.52
N THR A 118 -21.25 -24.33 3.39
CA THR A 118 -21.72 -23.38 2.38
C THR A 118 -22.37 -24.12 1.22
N TYR A 119 -23.45 -23.56 0.69
CA TYR A 119 -24.25 -24.15 -0.38
C TYR A 119 -24.50 -23.11 -1.48
N ASP A 120 -24.80 -23.56 -2.70
CA ASP A 120 -25.41 -22.70 -3.69
C ASP A 120 -26.85 -22.34 -3.28
N LYS A 121 -27.39 -21.26 -3.84
CA LYS A 121 -28.72 -20.74 -3.47
C LYS A 121 -29.83 -21.78 -3.61
N ASN A 122 -29.83 -22.55 -4.70
CA ASN A 122 -30.92 -23.49 -4.99
C ASN A 122 -30.88 -24.67 -4.02
N THR A 123 -29.69 -25.21 -3.76
CA THR A 123 -29.51 -26.27 -2.76
C THR A 123 -29.86 -25.75 -1.36
N TRP A 124 -29.43 -24.54 -1.00
CA TRP A 124 -29.77 -23.93 0.29
C TRP A 124 -31.28 -23.75 0.47
N GLU A 125 -31.99 -23.26 -0.54
CA GLU A 125 -33.46 -23.13 -0.52
C GLU A 125 -34.15 -24.49 -0.42
N LEU A 126 -33.65 -25.50 -1.14
CA LEU A 126 -34.17 -26.87 -1.06
C LEU A 126 -33.96 -27.46 0.35
N LEU A 127 -32.75 -27.36 0.92
CA LEU A 127 -32.47 -27.83 2.28
C LEU A 127 -33.36 -27.13 3.30
N LYS A 128 -33.56 -25.82 3.14
CA LYS A 128 -34.43 -25.02 4.01
C LYS A 128 -35.90 -25.46 3.94
N LYS A 129 -36.38 -25.88 2.78
CA LYS A 129 -37.77 -26.27 2.57
C LYS A 129 -38.05 -27.74 2.87
N ALA A 130 -37.18 -28.64 2.40
CA ALA A 130 -37.39 -30.09 2.38
C ALA A 130 -36.66 -30.85 3.49
N SER A 131 -35.63 -30.23 4.11
CA SER A 131 -34.75 -30.89 5.08
C SER A 131 -34.55 -30.05 6.35
N SER A 132 -35.50 -29.19 6.69
CA SER A 132 -35.43 -28.30 7.88
C SER A 132 -35.39 -29.03 9.22
N LYS A 133 -35.64 -30.35 9.26
CA LYS A 133 -35.43 -31.20 10.43
C LYS A 133 -33.96 -31.65 10.57
N ASP A 134 -33.28 -31.86 9.46
CA ASP A 134 -31.87 -32.29 9.40
C ASP A 134 -30.89 -31.12 9.42
N TYR A 135 -31.33 -29.91 9.06
CA TYR A 135 -30.51 -28.70 9.01
C TYR A 135 -31.13 -27.54 9.79
N SER A 136 -30.28 -26.69 10.38
CA SER A 136 -30.66 -25.46 11.09
C SER A 136 -29.70 -24.31 10.80
N ASP A 137 -29.88 -23.16 11.45
CA ASP A 137 -29.01 -21.97 11.34
C ASP A 137 -28.76 -21.51 9.89
N PHE A 138 -29.83 -21.43 9.10
CA PHE A 138 -29.78 -20.97 7.72
C PHE A 138 -29.46 -19.47 7.64
N LYS A 139 -28.25 -19.13 7.18
CA LYS A 139 -27.78 -17.75 7.02
C LYS A 139 -27.46 -17.42 5.55
N SER A 140 -27.60 -16.13 5.24
CA SER A 140 -27.24 -15.53 3.96
C SER A 140 -26.48 -14.25 4.27
N GLU A 141 -25.19 -14.21 3.94
CA GLU A 141 -24.31 -13.09 4.29
C GLU A 141 -23.53 -12.63 3.04
N GLN A 142 -23.23 -11.32 2.97
CA GLN A 142 -22.38 -10.78 1.91
C GLN A 142 -20.90 -10.89 2.32
N THR A 143 -20.05 -11.34 1.40
CA THR A 143 -18.60 -11.31 1.61
C THR A 143 -18.09 -9.86 1.62
N LYS A 144 -16.87 -9.67 2.13
CA LYS A 144 -16.21 -8.37 2.06
C LYS A 144 -15.85 -8.04 0.62
N SER A 145 -16.03 -6.77 0.25
CA SER A 145 -15.57 -6.25 -1.03
C SER A 145 -14.05 -6.37 -1.15
N VAL A 146 -13.60 -6.79 -2.33
CA VAL A 146 -12.18 -6.77 -2.74
C VAL A 146 -11.86 -5.53 -3.57
N GLU A 147 -12.79 -4.58 -3.72
CA GLU A 147 -12.61 -3.39 -4.58
C GLU A 147 -11.35 -2.59 -4.19
N SER A 148 -11.11 -2.39 -2.89
CA SER A 148 -9.89 -1.75 -2.39
C SER A 148 -8.63 -2.51 -2.85
N ASP A 149 -8.65 -3.84 -2.82
CA ASP A 149 -7.54 -4.68 -3.25
C ASP A 149 -7.34 -4.62 -4.77
N LEU A 150 -8.40 -4.40 -5.56
CA LEU A 150 -8.30 -4.16 -7.01
C LEU A 150 -7.54 -2.87 -7.31
N TYR A 151 -7.87 -1.77 -6.63
CA TYR A 151 -7.13 -0.51 -6.76
C TYR A 151 -5.67 -0.70 -6.36
N GLU A 152 -5.38 -1.37 -5.23
CA GLU A 152 -4.00 -1.64 -4.80
C GLU A 152 -3.21 -2.46 -5.85
N THR A 153 -3.82 -3.54 -6.35
CA THR A 153 -3.18 -4.47 -7.27
C THR A 153 -2.88 -3.80 -8.60
N LEU A 154 -3.88 -3.15 -9.20
CA LEU A 154 -3.68 -2.47 -10.49
C LEU A 154 -2.71 -1.29 -10.36
N SER A 155 -2.75 -0.52 -9.26
CA SER A 155 -1.78 0.55 -9.02
C SER A 155 -0.35 0.04 -9.00
N THR A 156 -0.10 -1.08 -8.30
CA THR A 156 1.23 -1.70 -8.24
C THR A 156 1.69 -2.21 -9.61
N LEU A 157 0.77 -2.85 -10.36
CA LEU A 157 1.08 -3.34 -11.71
C LEU A 157 1.46 -2.19 -12.64
N LEU A 158 0.72 -1.08 -12.62
CA LEU A 158 1.00 0.11 -13.43
C LEU A 158 2.35 0.75 -13.05
N LEU A 159 2.66 0.85 -11.75
CA LEU A 159 3.96 1.34 -11.26
C LEU A 159 5.11 0.46 -11.73
N ASN A 160 4.97 -0.87 -11.62
CA ASN A 160 6.00 -1.80 -12.08
C ASN A 160 6.20 -1.73 -13.61
N ALA A 161 5.12 -1.47 -14.35
CA ALA A 161 5.16 -1.23 -15.79
C ALA A 161 5.65 0.19 -16.18
N LYS A 162 6.05 1.02 -15.20
CA LYS A 162 6.46 2.43 -15.37
C LYS A 162 5.37 3.31 -16.00
N LYS A 163 4.11 2.88 -15.96
CA LYS A 163 2.92 3.65 -16.38
C LYS A 163 2.50 4.58 -15.24
N ASN A 164 3.40 5.46 -14.83
CA ASN A 164 3.29 6.17 -13.55
C ASN A 164 2.13 7.19 -13.54
N ASP A 165 1.82 7.83 -14.67
CA ASP A 165 0.67 8.76 -14.77
C ASP A 165 -0.67 8.01 -14.68
N GLU A 166 -0.78 6.85 -15.32
CA GLU A 166 -1.96 5.97 -15.21
C GLU A 166 -2.13 5.46 -13.77
N ALA A 167 -1.03 5.04 -13.14
CA ALA A 167 -1.01 4.62 -11.75
C ALA A 167 -1.52 5.75 -10.84
N LEU A 168 -1.00 6.97 -11.00
CA LEU A 168 -1.39 8.11 -10.18
C LEU A 168 -2.87 8.42 -10.30
N ALA A 169 -3.40 8.49 -11.53
CA ALA A 169 -4.82 8.76 -11.77
C ALA A 169 -5.72 7.66 -11.15
N LEU A 170 -5.28 6.40 -11.19
CA LEU A 170 -5.99 5.29 -10.55
C LEU A 170 -5.93 5.38 -9.01
N ILE A 171 -4.77 5.68 -8.45
CA ILE A 171 -4.55 5.83 -7.01
C ILE A 171 -5.43 6.95 -6.46
N GLU A 172 -5.54 8.08 -7.16
CA GLU A 172 -6.42 9.18 -6.80
C GLU A 172 -7.90 8.75 -6.74
N LYS A 173 -8.37 7.99 -7.75
CA LYS A 173 -9.72 7.39 -7.72
C LYS A 173 -9.91 6.43 -6.55
N GLY A 174 -8.90 5.60 -6.28
CA GLY A 174 -8.92 4.64 -5.18
C GLY A 174 -8.98 5.32 -3.81
N LEU A 175 -8.16 6.35 -3.59
CA LEU A 175 -8.14 7.13 -2.34
C LEU A 175 -9.40 7.97 -2.14
N ALA A 176 -10.06 8.42 -3.22
CA ALA A 176 -11.37 9.06 -3.11
C ALA A 176 -12.45 8.12 -2.55
N LYS A 177 -12.38 6.81 -2.85
CA LYS A 177 -13.27 5.79 -2.29
C LYS A 177 -12.80 5.23 -0.95
N PHE A 178 -11.49 5.08 -0.77
CA PHE A 178 -10.85 4.44 0.37
C PHE A 178 -9.80 5.38 1.00
N PRO A 179 -10.22 6.50 1.63
CA PRO A 179 -9.31 7.57 2.08
C PRO A 179 -8.30 7.13 3.15
N ASN A 180 -8.57 6.00 3.82
CA ASN A 180 -7.69 5.43 4.85
C ASN A 180 -6.83 4.26 4.37
N ASN A 181 -6.80 3.98 3.05
CA ASN A 181 -5.97 2.91 2.52
C ASN A 181 -4.49 3.31 2.53
N ALA A 182 -3.72 2.71 3.45
CA ALA A 182 -2.30 3.01 3.65
C ALA A 182 -1.43 2.66 2.44
N LYS A 183 -1.72 1.56 1.73
CA LYS A 183 -0.93 1.13 0.57
C LYS A 183 -1.16 2.03 -0.64
N LEU A 184 -2.40 2.47 -0.88
CA LEU A 184 -2.65 3.44 -1.94
C LEU A 184 -1.92 4.75 -1.69
N LYS A 185 -1.81 5.19 -0.42
CA LYS A 185 -0.98 6.36 -0.06
C LYS A 185 0.51 6.12 -0.32
N GLU A 186 1.03 4.94 -0.01
CA GLU A 186 2.42 4.54 -0.31
C GLU A 186 2.69 4.54 -1.83
N TYR A 187 1.80 3.93 -2.61
CA TYR A 187 1.89 3.91 -4.07
C TYR A 187 1.79 5.31 -4.67
N GLN A 188 0.99 6.19 -4.06
CA GLN A 188 0.90 7.60 -4.49
C GLN A 188 2.29 8.26 -4.41
N GLY A 189 2.99 8.13 -3.29
CA GLY A 189 4.35 8.67 -3.13
C GLY A 189 5.33 8.14 -4.19
N SER A 190 5.25 6.84 -4.49
CA SER A 190 6.08 6.20 -5.53
C SER A 190 5.76 6.72 -6.94
N ALA A 191 4.49 6.82 -7.30
CA ALA A 191 4.04 7.33 -8.59
C ALA A 191 4.50 8.78 -8.82
N LEU A 192 4.40 9.60 -7.79
CA LEU A 192 4.74 11.01 -7.82
C LEU A 192 6.24 11.26 -7.95
N TYR A 193 7.04 10.43 -7.27
CA TYR A 193 8.49 10.46 -7.44
C TYR A 193 8.87 10.15 -8.90
N ALA A 194 8.24 9.13 -9.49
CA ALA A 194 8.61 8.62 -10.80
C ALA A 194 8.10 9.47 -11.99
N THR A 195 7.03 10.25 -11.83
CA THR A 195 6.46 11.08 -12.91
C THR A 195 7.14 12.43 -13.07
N GLY A 196 7.88 12.93 -12.07
CA GLY A 196 8.39 14.30 -12.08
C GLY A 196 7.30 15.39 -12.06
N ASN A 197 6.02 15.01 -12.02
CA ASN A 197 4.83 15.87 -12.01
C ASN A 197 4.59 16.51 -10.63
N THR A 198 5.66 17.04 -10.03
CA THR A 198 5.70 17.68 -8.73
C THR A 198 4.71 18.84 -8.65
N ASP A 199 4.58 19.66 -9.69
CA ASP A 199 3.71 20.86 -9.67
C ASP A 199 2.21 20.53 -9.65
N LYS A 200 1.80 19.51 -10.42
CA LYS A 200 0.41 19.04 -10.44
C LYS A 200 0.03 18.42 -9.10
N PHE A 201 0.96 17.67 -8.49
CA PHE A 201 0.73 17.11 -7.17
C PHE A 201 0.68 18.16 -6.07
N LEU A 202 1.55 19.16 -6.12
CA LEU A 202 1.50 20.31 -5.20
C LEU A 202 0.12 20.97 -5.25
N THR A 203 -0.41 21.18 -6.45
CA THR A 203 -1.75 21.76 -6.67
C THR A 203 -2.84 20.89 -6.06
N ASN A 204 -2.89 19.60 -6.40
CA ASN A 204 -3.89 18.67 -5.86
C ASN A 204 -3.82 18.61 -4.32
N LEU A 205 -2.63 18.55 -3.76
CA LEU A 205 -2.44 18.47 -2.32
C LEU A 205 -2.91 19.73 -1.60
N LYS A 206 -2.67 20.91 -2.20
CA LYS A 206 -3.21 22.19 -1.70
C LYS A 206 -4.74 22.22 -1.77
N GLU A 207 -5.35 21.72 -2.84
CA GLU A 207 -6.81 21.60 -2.95
C GLU A 207 -7.40 20.63 -1.92
N GLN A 208 -6.73 19.50 -1.67
CA GLN A 208 -7.15 18.54 -0.65
C GLN A 208 -7.06 19.13 0.75
N LEU A 209 -5.98 19.85 1.05
CA LEU A 209 -5.81 20.55 2.33
C LEU A 209 -6.80 21.71 2.50
N ALA A 210 -7.20 22.37 1.41
CA ALA A 210 -8.27 23.37 1.46
C ALA A 210 -9.63 22.75 1.83
N LYS A 211 -9.88 21.50 1.42
CA LYS A 211 -11.10 20.74 1.77
C LYS A 211 -11.03 20.11 3.17
N ASN A 212 -9.85 19.60 3.55
CA ASN A 212 -9.60 18.99 4.85
C ASN A 212 -8.27 19.50 5.44
N PRO A 213 -8.29 20.63 6.16
CA PRO A 213 -7.08 21.22 6.73
C PRO A 213 -6.50 20.42 7.91
N ASN A 214 -7.20 19.39 8.40
CA ASN A 214 -6.75 18.55 9.51
C ASN A 214 -6.16 17.20 9.05
N ASP A 215 -5.93 17.02 7.74
CA ASP A 215 -5.28 15.81 7.23
C ASP A 215 -3.76 15.86 7.46
N ALA A 216 -3.33 15.25 8.57
CA ALA A 216 -1.92 15.15 8.94
C ALA A 216 -1.04 14.52 7.85
N THR A 217 -1.58 13.57 7.06
CA THR A 217 -0.82 12.90 6.01
C THR A 217 -0.59 13.83 4.83
N ASN A 218 -1.59 14.62 4.46
CA ASN A 218 -1.44 15.58 3.37
C ASN A 218 -0.51 16.73 3.73
N TRP A 219 -0.50 17.19 4.98
CA TRP A 219 0.52 18.13 5.46
C TRP A 219 1.93 17.54 5.38
N TYR A 220 2.11 16.27 5.77
CA TYR A 220 3.40 15.59 5.64
C TYR A 220 3.84 15.50 4.17
N ASN A 221 2.96 15.06 3.28
CA ASN A 221 3.25 14.95 1.86
C ASN A 221 3.58 16.31 1.22
N LEU A 222 2.98 17.40 1.73
CA LEU A 222 3.22 18.75 1.24
C LEU A 222 4.63 19.19 1.64
N GLY A 223 5.02 18.90 2.88
CA GLY A 223 6.37 19.10 3.37
C GLY A 223 7.40 18.35 2.54
N VAL A 224 7.18 17.07 2.26
CA VAL A 224 8.10 16.25 1.44
C VAL A 224 8.32 16.88 0.06
N LEU A 225 7.26 17.42 -0.54
CA LEU A 225 7.34 18.03 -1.87
C LEU A 225 8.06 19.38 -1.85
N GLN A 226 7.74 20.21 -0.87
CA GLN A 226 8.37 21.51 -0.66
C GLN A 226 9.86 21.37 -0.28
N ALA A 227 10.25 20.30 0.42
CA ALA A 227 11.65 20.07 0.80
C ALA A 227 12.57 19.77 -0.41
N LYS A 228 12.02 19.45 -1.59
CA LYS A 228 12.83 19.18 -2.79
C LYS A 228 13.52 20.41 -3.35
N THR A 229 13.01 21.60 -3.05
CA THR A 229 13.53 22.85 -3.61
C THR A 229 13.99 23.77 -2.47
N PRO A 230 15.24 24.27 -2.47
CA PRO A 230 15.73 25.14 -1.41
C PRO A 230 14.88 26.39 -1.18
N ALA A 231 14.23 26.91 -2.23
CA ALA A 231 13.35 28.07 -2.17
C ALA A 231 12.08 27.85 -1.30
N THR A 232 11.68 26.59 -1.09
CA THR A 232 10.47 26.22 -0.34
C THR A 232 10.80 25.51 0.99
N GLU A 233 12.04 25.60 1.46
CA GLU A 233 12.50 24.96 2.71
C GLU A 233 11.67 25.40 3.93
N ALA A 234 11.41 26.71 4.06
CA ALA A 234 10.60 27.25 5.16
C ALA A 234 9.16 26.74 5.15
N ASP A 235 8.56 26.65 3.95
CA ASP A 235 7.21 26.10 3.79
C ASP A 235 7.19 24.61 4.15
N ALA A 236 8.22 23.86 3.76
CA ALA A 236 8.36 22.44 4.09
C ALA A 236 8.40 22.22 5.61
N ILE A 237 9.21 23.02 6.32
CA ILE A 237 9.30 23.01 7.78
C ILE A 237 7.91 23.24 8.41
N ALA A 238 7.18 24.26 7.94
CA ALA A 238 5.84 24.56 8.45
C ALA A 238 4.85 23.42 8.19
N SER A 239 4.89 22.83 7.01
CA SER A 239 4.05 21.68 6.64
C SER A 239 4.34 20.45 7.51
N PHE A 240 5.61 20.13 7.77
CA PHE A 240 5.97 19.03 8.67
C PHE A 240 5.54 19.30 10.13
N GLN A 241 5.69 20.53 10.61
CA GLN A 241 5.21 20.91 11.95
C GLN A 241 3.70 20.73 12.07
N LYS A 242 2.92 21.11 11.05
CA LYS A 242 1.47 20.84 11.01
C LYS A 242 1.14 19.35 10.93
N ALA A 243 1.89 18.57 10.17
CA ALA A 243 1.73 17.12 10.16
C ALA A 243 1.93 16.52 11.57
N ILE A 244 2.96 16.95 12.30
CA ILE A 244 3.26 16.51 13.67
C ILE A 244 2.14 16.89 14.64
N GLU A 245 1.65 18.14 14.57
CA GLU A 245 0.54 18.62 15.40
C GLU A 245 -0.74 17.78 15.21
N LEU A 246 -1.02 17.39 13.98
CA LEU A 246 -2.24 16.67 13.61
C LEU A 246 -2.10 15.13 13.68
N ALA A 247 -0.88 14.59 13.78
CA ALA A 247 -0.61 13.15 13.70
C ALA A 247 -1.19 12.33 14.87
N GLY A 248 -1.56 12.98 15.99
CA GLY A 248 -2.08 12.30 17.17
C GLY A 248 -1.13 11.22 17.67
N THR A 249 -1.62 9.97 17.80
CA THR A 249 -0.83 8.81 18.24
C THR A 249 -0.23 7.98 17.09
N ASN A 250 -0.28 8.47 15.85
CA ASN A 250 0.29 7.77 14.70
C ASN A 250 1.84 7.80 14.73
N ALA A 251 2.43 6.79 15.38
CA ALA A 251 3.87 6.69 15.59
C ALA A 251 4.68 6.70 14.28
N ALA A 252 4.18 6.06 13.21
CA ALA A 252 4.87 6.02 11.93
C ALA A 252 4.91 7.42 11.27
N LEU A 253 3.78 8.13 11.27
CA LEU A 253 3.71 9.49 10.74
C LEU A 253 4.57 10.46 11.55
N LEU A 254 4.55 10.36 12.88
CA LEU A 254 5.41 11.16 13.75
C LEU A 254 6.89 10.91 13.46
N ASN A 255 7.32 9.64 13.41
CA ASN A 255 8.70 9.28 13.10
C ASN A 255 9.14 9.88 11.76
N ASN A 256 8.35 9.68 10.70
CA ASN A 256 8.69 10.16 9.37
C ASN A 256 8.69 11.70 9.29
N SER A 257 7.74 12.37 9.96
CA SER A 257 7.65 13.82 9.98
C SER A 257 8.81 14.46 10.74
N TYR A 258 9.20 13.91 11.89
CA TYR A 258 10.38 14.40 12.62
C TYR A 258 11.67 14.16 11.84
N GLN A 259 11.84 12.99 11.22
CA GLN A 259 12.98 12.70 10.35
C GLN A 259 13.13 13.75 9.23
N ASN A 260 12.05 13.97 8.46
CA ASN A 260 12.08 14.93 7.36
C ASN A 260 12.26 16.37 7.86
N LEU A 261 11.64 16.73 8.98
CA LEU A 261 11.81 18.04 9.60
C LEU A 261 13.26 18.28 10.02
N VAL A 262 13.95 17.27 10.59
CA VAL A 262 15.37 17.34 10.92
C VAL A 262 16.20 17.56 9.66
N TYR A 263 16.08 16.69 8.65
CA TYR A 263 16.90 16.83 7.44
C TYR A 263 16.64 18.13 6.69
N THR A 264 15.38 18.57 6.61
CA THR A 264 15.02 19.85 6.00
C THR A 264 15.62 21.01 6.80
N SER A 265 15.57 20.96 8.13
CA SER A 265 16.20 21.97 8.99
C SER A 265 17.72 21.97 8.88
N LEU A 266 18.35 20.81 8.67
CA LEU A 266 19.79 20.71 8.46
C LEU A 266 20.22 21.18 7.06
N GLY A 267 19.33 21.17 6.07
CA GLY A 267 19.59 21.59 4.69
C GLY A 267 20.78 20.87 4.05
N ASP A 268 21.34 21.46 2.99
CA ASP A 268 22.53 20.93 2.32
C ASP A 268 23.80 21.23 3.14
N ASP A 269 24.09 20.37 4.12
CA ASP A 269 25.26 20.52 4.97
C ASP A 269 26.57 20.27 4.24
N ALA A 270 26.58 19.40 3.24
CA ALA A 270 27.76 19.14 2.42
C ALA A 270 28.22 20.41 1.69
N LYS A 271 27.30 21.11 1.04
CA LYS A 271 27.58 22.40 0.37
C LYS A 271 28.02 23.49 1.35
N ALA A 272 27.46 23.51 2.57
CA ALA A 272 27.89 24.43 3.60
C ALA A 272 29.35 24.16 4.01
N VAL A 273 29.71 22.89 4.24
CA VAL A 273 31.08 22.47 4.58
C VAL A 273 32.06 22.75 3.44
N GLU A 274 31.68 22.51 2.19
CA GLU A 274 32.49 22.85 1.01
C GLU A 274 32.80 24.36 0.98
N SER A 275 31.76 25.19 1.15
CA SER A 275 31.90 26.64 1.17
C SER A 275 32.81 27.13 2.30
N ILE A 276 32.68 26.53 3.50
CA ILE A 276 33.55 26.82 4.65
C ILE A 276 35.01 26.46 4.32
N ASN A 277 35.25 25.27 3.76
CA ASN A 277 36.60 24.79 3.45
C ASN A 277 37.29 25.65 2.38
N ALA A 278 36.54 26.08 1.36
CA ALA A 278 37.05 26.95 0.30
C ALA A 278 37.51 28.31 0.86
N LEU A 279 36.78 28.86 1.83
CA LEU A 279 37.08 30.17 2.43
C LEU A 279 38.11 30.10 3.55
N ARG A 280 38.34 28.93 4.17
CA ARG A 280 39.12 28.81 5.41
C ARG A 280 40.53 29.41 5.36
N LYS A 281 41.17 29.41 4.18
CA LYS A 281 42.51 30.00 4.00
C LYS A 281 42.47 31.43 3.47
N SER A 282 41.54 31.74 2.57
CA SER A 282 41.49 33.02 1.85
C SER A 282 40.70 34.10 2.57
N ASP A 283 39.70 33.71 3.37
CA ASP A 283 38.80 34.61 4.10
C ASP A 283 38.29 33.92 5.40
N PRO A 284 39.11 33.91 6.46
CA PRO A 284 38.79 33.22 7.71
C PRO A 284 37.58 33.79 8.45
N ASP A 285 37.31 35.09 8.33
CA ASP A 285 36.17 35.74 8.99
C ASP A 285 34.85 35.32 8.35
N LYS A 286 34.81 35.26 7.01
CA LYS A 286 33.65 34.73 6.28
C LYS A 286 33.46 33.23 6.52
N ALA A 287 34.55 32.46 6.60
CA ALA A 287 34.47 31.05 6.98
C ALA A 287 33.88 30.88 8.40
N THR A 288 34.30 31.71 9.36
CA THR A 288 33.77 31.71 10.73
C THR A 288 32.28 32.04 10.75
N THR A 289 31.84 33.02 9.96
CA THR A 289 30.41 33.38 9.82
C THR A 289 29.59 32.18 9.33
N LEU A 290 30.07 31.45 8.32
CA LEU A 290 29.38 30.25 7.82
C LEU A 290 29.38 29.10 8.85
N ILE A 291 30.44 28.95 9.64
CA ILE A 291 30.51 27.96 10.73
C ILE A 291 29.45 28.25 11.80
N GLU A 292 29.30 29.51 12.22
CA GLU A 292 28.29 29.88 13.22
C GLU A 292 26.87 29.76 12.66
N ALA A 293 26.62 30.14 11.39
CA ALA A 293 25.34 29.92 10.73
C ALA A 293 24.98 28.41 10.65
N ARG A 294 25.96 27.57 10.32
CA ARG A 294 25.80 26.11 10.34
C ARG A 294 25.47 25.62 11.75
N LYS A 295 26.17 26.09 12.77
CA LYS A 295 25.89 25.71 14.17
C LYS A 295 24.49 26.16 14.63
N GLU A 296 24.06 27.35 14.26
CA GLU A 296 22.71 27.85 14.55
C GLU A 296 21.63 26.97 13.92
N ARG A 297 21.81 26.59 12.65
CA ARG A 297 20.94 25.67 11.94
C ARG A 297 20.81 24.32 12.66
N PHE A 298 21.92 23.77 13.12
CA PHE A 298 21.94 22.52 13.88
C PHE A 298 21.29 22.67 15.27
N ASN A 299 21.45 23.81 15.95
CA ASN A 299 20.73 24.11 17.19
C ASN A 299 19.21 24.15 16.98
N LYS A 300 18.73 24.70 15.85
CA LYS A 300 17.30 24.71 15.51
C LYS A 300 16.75 23.29 15.24
N ALA A 301 17.56 22.43 14.63
CA ALA A 301 17.19 21.04 14.34
C ALA A 301 17.21 20.13 15.58
N LEU A 302 18.02 20.47 16.59
CA LEU A 302 18.23 19.64 17.79
C LEU A 302 16.94 19.17 18.50
N PRO A 303 15.97 20.04 18.86
CA PRO A 303 14.75 19.58 19.52
C PRO A 303 13.94 18.58 18.67
N TYR A 304 13.98 18.72 17.34
CA TYR A 304 13.32 17.80 16.43
C TYR A 304 14.05 16.46 16.35
N ALA A 305 15.39 16.47 16.37
CA ALA A 305 16.19 15.25 16.37
C ALA A 305 16.04 14.46 17.68
N GLU A 306 15.94 15.15 18.82
CA GLU A 306 15.62 14.51 20.10
C GLU A 306 14.24 13.85 20.08
N LYS A 307 13.25 14.52 19.48
CA LYS A 307 11.90 13.95 19.30
C LYS A 307 11.89 12.79 18.33
N TRP A 308 12.63 12.87 17.23
CA TRP A 308 12.79 11.76 16.29
C TRP A 308 13.34 10.51 17.00
N HIS A 309 14.44 10.67 17.74
CA HIS A 309 15.01 9.58 18.55
C HIS A 309 14.02 9.04 19.60
N GLN A 310 13.23 9.92 20.24
CA GLN A 310 12.18 9.48 21.17
C GLN A 310 11.09 8.64 20.50
N THR A 311 10.69 8.98 19.27
CA THR A 311 9.67 8.23 18.52
C THR A 311 10.14 6.86 18.04
N ASN A 312 11.44 6.71 17.78
CA ASN A 312 12.03 5.45 17.35
C ASN A 312 13.45 5.27 17.93
N PRO A 313 13.56 4.81 19.19
CA PRO A 313 14.84 4.79 19.92
C PRO A 313 15.90 3.83 19.40
N GLU A 314 15.54 2.90 18.52
CA GLU A 314 16.49 1.95 17.90
C GLU A 314 16.79 2.31 16.43
N ASN A 315 16.30 3.46 15.95
CA ASN A 315 16.63 3.93 14.60
C ASN A 315 18.09 4.42 14.53
N MET A 316 18.90 3.72 13.75
CA MET A 316 20.32 4.04 13.58
C MET A 316 20.54 5.45 13.00
N ASP A 317 19.73 5.86 12.02
CA ASP A 317 19.89 7.18 11.40
C ASP A 317 19.56 8.30 12.39
N ALA A 318 18.54 8.12 13.24
CA ALA A 318 18.17 9.07 14.28
C ALA A 318 19.30 9.24 15.30
N ILE A 319 19.90 8.14 15.75
CA ILE A 319 21.01 8.15 16.71
C ILE A 319 22.25 8.81 16.10
N THR A 320 22.62 8.43 14.89
CA THR A 320 23.79 8.97 14.19
C THR A 320 23.64 10.47 13.91
N THR A 321 22.45 10.89 13.42
CA THR A 321 22.15 12.30 13.15
C THR A 321 22.15 13.11 14.45
N LEU A 322 21.51 12.61 15.52
CA LEU A 322 21.47 13.30 16.81
C LEU A 322 22.86 13.41 17.45
N ARG A 323 23.70 12.37 17.33
CA ARG A 323 25.11 12.40 17.73
C ARG A 323 25.87 13.53 17.02
N GLU A 324 25.73 13.63 15.71
CA GLU A 324 26.39 14.67 14.90
C GLU A 324 25.92 16.07 15.27
N ILE A 325 24.61 16.24 15.49
CA ILE A 325 24.07 17.50 16.00
C ILE A 325 24.70 17.85 17.35
N TYR A 326 24.80 16.91 18.29
CA TYR A 326 25.46 17.17 19.57
C TYR A 326 26.95 17.53 19.41
N VAL A 327 27.69 16.91 18.49
CA VAL A 327 29.09 17.28 18.22
C VAL A 327 29.19 18.73 17.75
N ILE A 328 28.36 19.12 16.79
CA ILE A 328 28.40 20.44 16.14
C ILE A 328 27.93 21.54 17.10
N THR A 329 26.93 21.23 17.92
CA THR A 329 26.41 22.14 18.96
C THR A 329 27.26 22.12 20.24
N LYS A 330 28.37 21.38 20.26
CA LYS A 330 29.37 21.27 21.35
C LYS A 330 28.84 20.60 22.64
N ASN A 331 27.84 19.72 22.53
CA ASN A 331 27.36 18.88 23.63
C ASN A 331 28.06 17.50 23.64
N GLN A 332 29.33 17.47 24.05
CA GLN A 332 30.17 16.27 23.98
C GLN A 332 29.65 15.09 24.84
N ALA A 333 29.05 15.37 26.00
CA ALA A 333 28.50 14.33 26.86
C ALA A 333 27.35 13.57 26.17
N LYS A 334 26.43 14.30 25.54
CA LYS A 334 25.33 13.70 24.79
C LYS A 334 25.76 13.04 23.49
N ALA A 335 26.78 13.58 22.81
CA ALA A 335 27.38 12.92 21.66
C ALA A 335 28.00 11.55 22.06
N ALA A 336 28.69 11.48 23.20
CA ALA A 336 29.23 10.23 23.71
C ALA A 336 28.13 9.22 24.08
N GLU A 337 27.02 9.68 24.66
CA GLU A 337 25.84 8.86 24.94
C GLU A 337 25.28 8.22 23.65
N MET A 338 25.09 9.01 22.58
CA MET A 338 24.57 8.50 21.31
C MET A 338 25.55 7.54 20.64
N LYS A 339 26.86 7.83 20.68
CA LYS A 339 27.91 6.93 20.16
C LYS A 339 27.89 5.56 20.85
N ALA A 340 27.64 5.52 22.16
CA ALA A 340 27.50 4.26 22.90
C ALA A 340 26.25 3.48 22.45
N LYS A 341 25.12 4.16 22.21
CA LYS A 341 23.89 3.53 21.70
C LYS A 341 24.07 2.94 20.31
N GLU A 342 24.73 3.68 19.42
CA GLU A 342 25.07 3.23 18.07
C GLU A 342 25.90 1.93 18.08
N ALA A 343 26.95 1.89 18.89
CA ALA A 343 27.79 0.70 19.05
C ALA A 343 27.01 -0.50 19.61
N ALA A 344 26.12 -0.26 20.58
CA ALA A 344 25.27 -1.31 21.15
C ALA A 344 24.27 -1.90 20.13
N LEU A 345 23.74 -1.09 19.22
CA LEU A 345 22.84 -1.56 18.16
C LEU A 345 23.58 -2.33 17.06
N GLN A 346 24.76 -1.86 16.65
CA GLN A 346 25.60 -2.58 15.68
C GLN A 346 25.98 -3.96 16.18
N ALA A 347 26.26 -4.10 17.49
CA ALA A 347 26.57 -5.39 18.11
C ALA A 347 25.39 -6.38 18.13
N LYS A 348 24.14 -5.92 17.97
CA LYS A 348 22.93 -6.76 17.94
C LYS A 348 22.55 -7.26 16.54
N GLN A 349 23.12 -6.69 15.48
CA GLN A 349 22.80 -7.12 14.11
C GLN A 349 23.60 -8.38 13.75
N PRO A 350 22.96 -9.45 13.22
CA PRO A 350 23.69 -10.63 12.76
C PRO A 350 24.58 -10.26 11.56
N LYS A 351 25.80 -10.81 11.54
CA LYS A 351 26.79 -10.61 10.47
C LYS A 351 26.34 -11.18 9.13
#